data_AF-A0A0G1P438-F1
#
_entry.id   AF-A0A0G1P438-F1
#
_cell.length_a   1.000
_cell.length_b   1.000
_cell.length_c   1.000
_cell.angle_alpha   90.00
_cell.angle_beta   90.00
_cell.angle_gamma   90.00
#
_symmetry.space_group_name_H-M   'P 1'
#
loop_
_entity.id
_entity.type
_entity.pdbx_description
1 polymer ?
#
loop_
_entity_poly.entity_id
_entity_poly.type
_entity_poly.pdbx_seq_one_letter_code
_entity_poly.pdbx_strand_id
1 'polypeptide(L)'
;MDIKLTNSAIRRFLKTEISPEEFAEKISLCGPTFDRLYKKGGDYVFEIEAITNRVDTACAYGVAREGNAILNQMGIPTELVGNPYEQQINAHESLPKIFNIKISDPGLAPRFTAVSLKNVKIGKSDKDVSTLLELCGERPINNAVDITNELTMLYGCPLHIFDLDKIEKKHLILRESKSGETITLLDGSKNKLSGGDIIIEDGGGKLIDLCGVMGGKKAEVDENTKNILLIVPMYHPRKIRKTSLFLQKRTIASQIYEKQPDI
;
A
#
# COMPACT_ATOMS: atom_id res chain seq x y z
N MET A 1 -8.83 -3.34 -13.01
CA MET A 1 -7.51 -3.35 -12.32
C MET A 1 -7.47 -4.67 -11.64
N ASP A 2 -6.50 -5.48 -11.98
CA ASP A 2 -6.57 -6.88 -11.62
C ASP A 2 -5.69 -7.07 -10.40
N ILE A 3 -6.30 -7.57 -9.33
CA ILE A 3 -5.59 -7.87 -8.10
C ILE A 3 -5.76 -9.34 -7.78
N LYS A 4 -4.79 -9.86 -7.03
CA LYS A 4 -4.85 -11.22 -6.50
C LYS A 4 -5.01 -11.13 -5.00
N LEU A 5 -6.03 -11.80 -4.48
CA LEU A 5 -6.26 -11.91 -3.04
C LEU A 5 -6.41 -13.37 -2.67
N THR A 6 -5.89 -13.74 -1.50
CA THR A 6 -6.07 -15.09 -0.99
C THR A 6 -7.36 -15.21 -0.20
N ASN A 7 -7.94 -16.41 -0.18
CA ASN A 7 -9.08 -16.69 0.67
C ASN A 7 -8.74 -16.50 2.14
N SER A 8 -7.56 -16.93 2.60
CA SER A 8 -7.12 -16.65 3.98
C SER A 8 -7.11 -15.15 4.30
N ALA A 9 -6.67 -14.28 3.39
CA ALA A 9 -6.64 -12.84 3.60
C ALA A 9 -8.06 -12.26 3.77
N ILE A 10 -9.02 -12.66 2.94
CA ILE A 10 -10.42 -12.24 3.06
C ILE A 10 -11.03 -12.77 4.36
N ARG A 11 -10.75 -14.04 4.71
CA ARG A 11 -11.24 -14.70 5.92
C ARG A 11 -10.66 -14.12 7.22
N ARG A 12 -9.60 -13.29 7.17
CA ARG A 12 -9.18 -12.47 8.33
C ARG A 12 -10.26 -11.48 8.76
N PHE A 13 -11.11 -11.05 7.84
CA PHE A 13 -12.11 -10.01 8.05
C PHE A 13 -13.55 -10.49 7.95
N LEU A 14 -13.78 -11.71 7.45
CA LEU A 14 -15.11 -12.26 7.23
C LEU A 14 -15.19 -13.71 7.67
N LYS A 15 -16.04 -13.98 8.67
CA LYS A 15 -16.45 -15.34 9.03
C LYS A 15 -17.64 -15.74 8.17
N THR A 16 -17.52 -16.89 7.52
CA THR A 16 -18.60 -17.55 6.79
C THR A 16 -18.23 -19.00 6.53
N GLU A 17 -19.25 -19.86 6.48
CA GLU A 17 -19.10 -21.31 6.31
C GLU A 17 -19.08 -21.75 4.83
N ILE A 18 -19.38 -20.83 3.90
CA ILE A 18 -19.42 -21.18 2.48
C ILE A 18 -18.01 -21.41 1.91
N SER A 19 -17.93 -22.28 0.90
CA SER A 19 -16.66 -22.58 0.24
C SER A 19 -16.13 -21.36 -0.54
N PRO A 20 -14.82 -21.30 -0.84
CA PRO A 20 -14.26 -20.26 -1.71
C PRO A 20 -14.92 -20.20 -3.09
N GLU A 21 -15.29 -21.35 -3.65
CA GLU A 21 -16.00 -21.45 -4.93
C GLU A 21 -17.39 -20.81 -4.85
N GLU A 22 -18.18 -21.17 -3.84
CA GLU A 22 -19.51 -20.62 -3.63
C GLU A 22 -19.44 -19.11 -3.30
N PHE A 23 -18.42 -18.68 -2.56
CA PHE A 23 -18.15 -17.27 -2.27
C PHE A 23 -17.91 -16.45 -3.55
N ALA A 24 -17.02 -16.93 -4.43
CA ALA A 24 -16.73 -16.25 -5.70
C ALA A 24 -17.96 -16.20 -6.62
N GLU A 25 -18.72 -17.30 -6.72
CA GLU A 25 -19.93 -17.36 -7.54
C GLU A 25 -20.96 -16.34 -7.07
N LYS A 26 -21.32 -16.35 -5.78
CA LYS A 26 -22.37 -15.48 -5.25
C LYS A 26 -22.02 -14.01 -5.29
N ILE A 27 -20.77 -13.65 -4.98
CA ILE A 27 -20.36 -12.24 -4.98
C ILE A 27 -20.27 -11.69 -6.41
N SER A 28 -19.83 -12.50 -7.37
CA SER A 28 -19.77 -12.08 -8.79
C SER A 28 -21.14 -11.73 -9.37
N LEU A 29 -22.24 -12.19 -8.77
CA LEU A 29 -23.60 -11.85 -9.23
C LEU A 29 -24.03 -10.43 -8.88
N CYS A 30 -23.41 -9.79 -7.88
CA CYS A 30 -23.91 -8.53 -7.31
C CYS A 30 -22.82 -7.50 -6.98
N GLY A 31 -21.53 -7.88 -7.01
CA GLY A 31 -20.43 -7.05 -6.56
C GLY A 31 -19.17 -7.20 -7.44
N PRO A 32 -17.96 -7.33 -6.86
CA PRO A 32 -16.73 -7.51 -7.62
C PRO A 32 -16.75 -8.83 -8.39
N THR A 33 -16.25 -8.77 -9.63
CA THR A 33 -16.11 -9.95 -10.48
C THR A 33 -14.86 -10.73 -10.08
N PHE A 34 -15.05 -12.03 -9.85
CA PHE A 34 -13.97 -12.99 -9.68
C PHE A 34 -13.69 -13.67 -11.02
N ASP A 35 -12.69 -13.18 -11.74
CA ASP A 35 -12.36 -13.69 -13.08
C ASP A 35 -11.82 -15.12 -13.03
N ARG A 36 -11.01 -15.42 -12.01
CA ARG A 36 -10.44 -16.76 -11.81
C ARG A 36 -10.33 -17.11 -10.33
N LEU A 37 -10.48 -18.40 -10.08
CA LEU A 37 -10.25 -19.02 -8.78
C LEU A 37 -9.38 -20.27 -8.99
N TYR A 38 -8.27 -20.36 -8.25
CA TYR A 38 -7.41 -21.54 -8.29
C TYR A 38 -6.72 -21.77 -6.95
N LYS A 39 -6.30 -23.03 -6.72
CA LYS A 39 -5.56 -23.41 -5.51
C LYS A 39 -4.05 -23.27 -5.74
N LYS A 40 -3.34 -22.58 -4.84
CA LYS A 40 -1.88 -22.41 -4.88
C LYS A 40 -1.34 -22.28 -3.45
N GLY A 41 -0.23 -22.96 -3.15
CA GLY A 41 0.43 -22.82 -1.84
C GLY A 41 -0.40 -23.26 -0.63
N GLY A 42 -1.41 -24.12 -0.83
CA GLY A 42 -2.33 -24.55 0.24
C GLY A 42 -3.54 -23.64 0.45
N ASP A 43 -3.65 -22.53 -0.28
CA ASP A 43 -4.77 -21.59 -0.21
C ASP A 43 -5.47 -21.44 -1.56
N TYR A 44 -6.62 -20.79 -1.56
CA TYR A 44 -7.33 -20.36 -2.76
C TYR A 44 -6.94 -18.92 -3.09
N VAL A 45 -6.64 -18.68 -4.36
CA VAL A 45 -6.31 -17.35 -4.89
C VAL A 45 -7.43 -16.92 -5.83
N PHE A 46 -7.97 -15.74 -5.55
CA PHE A 46 -8.95 -15.04 -6.35
C PHE A 46 -8.22 -14.02 -7.23
N GLU A 47 -8.41 -14.09 -8.55
CA GLU A 47 -8.12 -12.99 -9.47
C GLU A 47 -9.39 -12.15 -9.58
N ILE A 48 -9.30 -10.89 -9.16
CA ILE A 48 -10.45 -9.99 -9.03
C ILE A 48 -10.22 -8.78 -9.92
N GLU A 49 -11.21 -8.48 -10.76
CA GLU A 49 -11.24 -7.23 -11.51
C GLU A 49 -11.90 -6.14 -10.65
N ALA A 50 -11.08 -5.28 -10.05
CA ALA A 50 -11.58 -4.04 -9.46
C ALA A 50 -11.87 -3.01 -10.56
N ILE A 51 -13.16 -2.79 -10.83
CA ILE A 51 -13.63 -1.77 -11.78
C ILE A 51 -13.37 -0.35 -11.25
N THR A 52 -13.37 0.64 -12.15
CA THR A 52 -12.82 1.99 -11.87
C THR A 52 -13.49 2.71 -10.69
N ASN A 53 -14.79 2.53 -10.47
CA ASN A 53 -15.54 3.12 -9.35
C ASN A 53 -15.59 2.23 -8.10
N ARG A 54 -14.93 1.07 -8.10
CA ARG A 54 -14.92 0.09 -7.01
C ARG A 54 -13.51 -0.18 -6.47
N VAL A 55 -12.74 0.88 -6.23
CA VAL A 55 -11.42 0.74 -5.59
C VAL A 55 -11.52 0.20 -4.16
N ASP A 56 -12.70 0.32 -3.54
CA ASP A 56 -12.98 -0.30 -2.25
C ASP A 56 -12.75 -1.82 -2.29
N THR A 57 -13.06 -2.50 -3.39
CA THR A 57 -12.82 -3.95 -3.54
C THR A 57 -11.39 -4.29 -3.96
N ALA A 58 -10.48 -3.31 -3.98
CA ALA A 58 -9.06 -3.51 -4.30
C ALA A 58 -8.23 -4.05 -3.12
N CYS A 59 -8.87 -4.65 -2.12
CA CYS A 59 -8.24 -5.20 -0.93
C CYS A 59 -9.11 -6.27 -0.26
N ALA A 60 -8.50 -7.07 0.61
CA ALA A 60 -9.18 -8.15 1.32
C ALA A 60 -10.33 -7.64 2.21
N TYR A 61 -10.14 -6.53 2.91
CA TYR A 61 -11.15 -5.94 3.78
C TYR A 61 -12.37 -5.45 3.00
N GLY A 62 -12.17 -4.81 1.85
CA GLY A 62 -13.27 -4.35 1.01
C GLY A 62 -14.07 -5.49 0.41
N VAL A 63 -13.39 -6.54 -0.08
CA VAL A 63 -14.07 -7.76 -0.55
C VAL A 63 -14.82 -8.46 0.58
N ALA A 64 -14.26 -8.49 1.80
CA ALA A 64 -14.94 -9.01 2.98
C ALA A 64 -16.21 -8.20 3.32
N ARG A 65 -16.14 -6.87 3.26
CA ARG A 65 -17.30 -5.98 3.48
C ARG A 65 -18.40 -6.20 2.47
N GLU A 66 -18.04 -6.28 1.18
CA GLU A 66 -19.01 -6.56 0.12
C GLU A 66 -19.63 -7.95 0.29
N GLY A 67 -18.79 -8.96 0.53
CA GLY A 67 -19.22 -10.33 0.76
C GLY A 67 -20.19 -10.43 1.94
N ASN A 68 -19.91 -9.75 3.05
CA ASN A 68 -20.81 -9.70 4.19
C ASN A 68 -22.19 -9.13 3.82
N ALA A 69 -22.23 -8.04 3.04
CA ALA A 69 -23.49 -7.42 2.64
C ALA A 69 -24.31 -8.33 1.71
N ILE A 70 -23.67 -8.84 0.64
CA ILE A 70 -24.32 -9.69 -0.36
C ILE A 70 -24.81 -10.99 0.26
N LEU A 71 -23.96 -11.69 1.01
CA LEU A 71 -24.30 -13.00 1.56
C LEU A 71 -25.42 -12.91 2.61
N ASN A 72 -25.38 -11.90 3.49
CA ASN A 72 -26.49 -11.66 4.42
C ASN A 72 -27.80 -11.36 3.68
N GLN A 73 -27.76 -10.58 2.59
CA GLN A 73 -28.95 -10.31 1.77
C GLN A 73 -29.51 -11.58 1.11
N MET A 74 -28.65 -12.56 0.80
CA MET A 74 -29.05 -13.88 0.29
C MET A 74 -29.48 -14.86 1.40
N GLY A 75 -29.54 -14.43 2.67
CA GLY A 75 -29.89 -15.29 3.80
C GLY A 75 -28.77 -16.22 4.27
N ILE A 76 -27.53 -15.97 3.85
CA ILE A 76 -26.34 -16.72 4.26
C ILE A 76 -25.68 -15.98 5.43
N PRO A 77 -25.63 -16.58 6.63
CA PRO A 77 -25.05 -15.93 7.79
C PRO A 77 -23.57 -15.60 7.59
N THR A 78 -23.20 -14.35 7.83
CA THR A 78 -21.81 -13.90 7.83
C THR A 78 -21.58 -12.87 8.94
N GLU A 79 -20.33 -12.78 9.41
CA GLU A 79 -19.92 -11.84 10.46
C GLU A 79 -18.61 -11.17 10.03
N LEU A 80 -18.59 -9.83 10.01
CA LEU A 80 -17.34 -9.08 9.88
C LEU A 80 -16.55 -9.19 11.18
N VAL A 81 -15.29 -9.63 11.05
CA VAL A 81 -14.33 -9.64 12.14
C VAL A 81 -13.78 -8.23 12.32
N GLY A 82 -13.62 -7.80 13.57
CA GLY A 82 -12.98 -6.52 13.92
C GLY A 82 -11.53 -6.43 13.41
N ASN A 83 -10.90 -5.26 13.62
CA ASN A 83 -9.54 -5.03 13.15
C ASN A 83 -8.55 -6.00 13.84
N PRO A 84 -7.87 -6.91 13.12
CA PRO A 84 -6.92 -7.86 13.71
C PRO A 84 -5.70 -7.15 14.34
N TYR A 85 -5.52 -5.85 14.10
CA TYR A 85 -4.44 -5.02 14.61
C TYR A 85 -4.91 -3.95 15.61
N GLU A 86 -6.06 -4.11 16.27
CA GLU A 86 -6.64 -3.13 17.21
C GLU A 86 -5.84 -2.96 18.54
N GLN A 87 -4.63 -3.51 18.64
CA GLN A 87 -3.82 -3.34 19.85
C GLN A 87 -3.44 -1.88 20.07
N GLN A 88 -3.73 -1.38 21.27
CA GLN A 88 -3.22 -0.08 21.70
C GLN A 88 -1.70 -0.17 21.89
N ILE A 89 -0.99 0.64 21.12
CA ILE A 89 0.44 0.83 21.27
C ILE A 89 0.70 2.06 22.14
N ASN A 90 1.64 1.93 23.10
CA ASN A 90 2.16 3.08 23.82
C ASN A 90 3.08 3.87 22.89
N ALA A 91 2.50 4.83 22.16
CA ALA A 91 3.24 5.76 21.31
C ALA A 91 3.52 7.06 22.08
N HIS A 92 4.70 7.64 21.86
CA HIS A 92 4.93 9.03 22.25
C HIS A 92 4.24 9.95 21.23
N GLU A 93 3.53 10.97 21.70
CA GLU A 93 2.70 11.87 20.85
C GLU A 93 3.50 12.75 19.88
N SER A 94 4.82 12.82 20.03
CA SER A 94 5.68 13.62 19.16
C SER A 94 6.74 12.78 18.45
N LEU A 95 6.91 13.01 17.15
CA LEU A 95 8.12 12.60 16.43
C LEU A 95 9.36 13.12 17.18
N PRO A 96 10.54 12.47 17.02
CA PRO A 96 11.78 13.02 17.53
C PRO A 96 11.91 14.47 17.08
N LYS A 97 12.15 15.42 18.01
CA LYS A 97 12.25 16.88 17.74
C LYS A 97 13.19 17.24 16.58
N ILE A 98 14.06 16.32 16.19
CA ILE A 98 15.07 16.44 15.15
C ILE A 98 14.46 16.31 13.74
N PHE A 99 13.25 15.76 13.59
CA PHE A 99 12.66 15.46 12.29
C PHE A 99 11.50 16.40 11.93
N ASN A 100 11.59 17.06 10.77
CA ASN A 100 10.57 17.98 10.28
C ASN A 100 9.90 17.46 9.00
N ILE A 101 8.59 17.62 8.89
CA ILE A 101 7.82 17.29 7.67
C ILE A 101 7.13 18.55 7.21
N LYS A 102 7.39 18.95 5.97
CA LYS A 102 6.78 20.10 5.31
C LYS A 102 6.03 19.64 4.08
N ILE A 103 4.74 19.93 4.04
CA ILE A 103 3.91 19.75 2.86
C ILE A 103 3.76 21.13 2.22
N SER A 104 4.36 21.32 1.05
CA SER A 104 4.43 22.65 0.42
C SER A 104 3.08 23.13 -0.08
N ASP A 105 2.22 22.20 -0.49
CA ASP A 105 0.82 22.43 -0.88
C ASP A 105 -0.04 21.29 -0.33
N PRO A 106 -1.01 21.57 0.57
CA PRO A 106 -1.93 20.57 1.12
C PRO A 106 -2.72 19.81 0.05
N GLY A 107 -2.93 20.40 -1.13
CA GLY A 107 -3.60 19.74 -2.26
C GLY A 107 -2.83 18.56 -2.84
N LEU A 108 -1.53 18.44 -2.56
CA LEU A 108 -0.70 17.31 -3.01
C LEU A 108 -0.95 16.06 -2.18
N ALA A 109 -1.19 16.24 -0.88
CA ALA A 109 -1.48 15.17 0.05
C ALA A 109 -2.49 15.62 1.13
N PRO A 110 -3.81 15.51 0.87
CA PRO A 110 -4.84 15.96 1.81
C PRO A 110 -4.76 15.32 3.19
N ARG A 111 -4.21 14.10 3.28
CA ARG A 111 -3.85 13.44 4.54
C ARG A 111 -2.43 12.91 4.44
N PHE A 112 -1.64 13.16 5.47
CA PHE A 112 -0.28 12.67 5.57
C PHE A 112 0.03 12.39 7.03
N THR A 113 0.14 11.11 7.37
CA THR A 113 0.51 10.68 8.74
C THR A 113 1.90 10.08 8.70
N ALA A 114 2.67 10.26 9.76
CA ALA A 114 3.99 9.66 9.87
C ALA A 114 4.26 9.15 11.28
N VAL A 115 4.91 8.00 11.37
CA VAL A 115 5.33 7.38 12.63
C VAL A 115 6.78 6.94 12.49
N SER A 116 7.62 7.36 13.43
CA SER A 116 9.01 6.89 13.50
C SER A 116 9.14 5.71 14.45
N LEU A 117 9.82 4.66 14.04
CA LEU A 117 10.17 3.52 14.89
C LEU A 117 11.70 3.45 15.01
N LYS A 118 12.19 3.18 16.22
CA LYS A 118 13.62 3.10 16.52
C LYS A 118 14.01 1.69 16.90
N ASN A 119 15.29 1.36 16.68
CA ASN A 119 15.89 0.08 17.03
C ASN A 119 15.16 -1.12 16.40
N VAL A 120 14.66 -0.96 15.17
CA VAL A 120 14.10 -2.08 14.42
C VAL A 120 15.22 -3.02 13.96
N LYS A 121 14.88 -4.30 13.79
CA LYS A 121 15.76 -5.29 13.19
C LYS A 121 15.21 -5.67 11.82
N ILE A 122 15.92 -5.29 10.77
CA ILE A 122 15.56 -5.72 9.41
C ILE A 122 15.96 -7.18 9.21
N GLY A 123 15.06 -7.94 8.60
CA GLY A 123 15.25 -9.37 8.35
C GLY A 123 14.20 -9.90 7.40
N LYS A 124 14.17 -11.23 7.26
CA LYS A 124 13.12 -11.90 6.51
C LYS A 124 11.77 -11.69 7.20
N SER A 125 10.74 -11.52 6.40
CA SER A 125 9.35 -11.45 6.86
C SER A 125 8.92 -12.79 7.42
N ASP A 126 7.91 -12.76 8.30
CA ASP A 126 7.25 -13.96 8.78
C ASP A 126 6.65 -14.73 7.60
N LYS A 127 6.63 -16.06 7.73
CA LYS A 127 6.23 -16.96 6.63
C LYS A 127 4.82 -16.67 6.11
N ASP A 128 3.91 -16.27 6.99
CA ASP A 128 2.52 -15.97 6.62
C ASP A 128 2.45 -14.71 5.75
N VAL A 129 3.23 -13.67 6.08
CA VAL A 129 3.32 -12.44 5.30
C VAL A 129 3.95 -12.72 3.94
N SER A 130 5.10 -13.42 3.93
CA SER A 130 5.79 -13.73 2.67
C SER A 130 4.93 -14.60 1.75
N THR A 131 4.24 -15.60 2.30
CA THR A 131 3.35 -16.49 1.54
C THR A 131 2.15 -15.73 0.98
N LEU A 132 1.53 -14.85 1.78
CA LEU A 132 0.43 -14.00 1.32
C LEU A 132 0.86 -13.14 0.13
N LEU A 133 2.01 -12.47 0.24
CA LEU A 133 2.53 -11.62 -0.85
C LEU A 133 2.81 -12.43 -2.12
N GLU A 134 3.50 -13.58 -2.01
CA GLU A 134 3.79 -14.44 -3.16
C GLU A 134 2.53 -14.98 -3.86
N LEU A 135 1.48 -15.29 -3.08
CA LEU A 135 0.19 -15.72 -3.62
C LEU A 135 -0.57 -14.57 -4.28
N CYS A 136 -0.41 -13.35 -3.75
CA CYS A 136 -0.92 -12.11 -4.35
C CYS A 136 -0.09 -11.61 -5.54
N GLY A 137 1.00 -12.30 -5.89
CA GLY A 137 1.86 -11.95 -7.03
C GLY A 137 2.95 -10.91 -6.72
N GLU A 138 3.12 -10.56 -5.45
CA GLU A 138 4.17 -9.67 -4.97
C GLU A 138 5.41 -10.48 -4.53
N ARG A 139 6.59 -9.87 -4.67
CA ARG A 139 7.86 -10.49 -4.24
C ARG A 139 8.18 -10.03 -2.82
N PRO A 140 8.32 -10.94 -1.83
CA PRO A 140 8.81 -10.59 -0.50
C PRO A 140 10.24 -10.05 -0.56
N ILE A 141 10.53 -9.04 0.26
CA ILE A 141 11.80 -8.33 0.31
C ILE A 141 12.39 -8.42 1.73
N ASN A 142 11.75 -7.77 2.70
CA ASN A 142 12.13 -7.79 4.10
C ASN A 142 10.92 -7.41 4.96
N ASN A 143 11.00 -7.67 6.26
CA ASN A 143 9.90 -7.47 7.20
C ASN A 143 9.32 -6.03 7.22
N ALA A 144 10.14 -4.99 7.00
CA ALA A 144 9.67 -3.62 6.97
C ALA A 144 8.95 -3.28 5.66
N VAL A 145 9.47 -3.69 4.51
CA VAL A 145 8.81 -3.44 3.22
C VAL A 145 7.57 -4.30 3.07
N ASP A 146 7.65 -5.57 3.46
CA ASP A 146 6.59 -6.54 3.24
C ASP A 146 5.34 -6.23 4.07
N ILE A 147 5.48 -5.67 5.28
CA ILE A 147 4.31 -5.24 6.06
C ILE A 147 3.55 -4.10 5.38
N THR A 148 4.23 -3.20 4.65
CA THR A 148 3.55 -2.15 3.87
C THR A 148 2.78 -2.73 2.69
N ASN A 149 3.36 -3.73 2.01
CA ASN A 149 2.70 -4.42 0.91
C ASN A 149 1.53 -5.27 1.42
N GLU A 150 1.69 -5.96 2.55
CA GLU A 150 0.62 -6.74 3.18
C GLU A 150 -0.55 -5.83 3.53
N LEU A 151 -0.30 -4.71 4.22
CA LEU A 151 -1.36 -3.74 4.56
C LEU A 151 -2.01 -3.13 3.32
N THR A 152 -1.27 -2.97 2.22
CA THR A 152 -1.84 -2.57 0.93
C THR A 152 -2.84 -3.63 0.43
N MET A 153 -2.48 -4.92 0.48
CA MET A 153 -3.38 -6.00 0.06
C MET A 153 -4.57 -6.19 1.00
N LEU A 154 -4.37 -5.99 2.31
CA LEU A 154 -5.42 -6.17 3.31
C LEU A 154 -6.41 -5.02 3.35
N TYR A 155 -5.93 -3.77 3.31
CA TYR A 155 -6.74 -2.57 3.52
C TYR A 155 -6.89 -1.67 2.30
N GLY A 156 -6.11 -1.87 1.23
CA GLY A 156 -6.17 -0.99 0.06
C GLY A 156 -5.55 0.38 0.32
N CYS A 157 -4.71 0.49 1.34
CA CYS A 157 -3.99 1.71 1.70
C CYS A 157 -2.50 1.49 1.42
N PRO A 158 -1.96 1.99 0.30
CA PRO A 158 -0.54 1.92 0.04
C PRO A 158 0.24 2.73 1.07
N LEU A 159 1.34 2.15 1.54
CA LEU A 159 2.17 2.73 2.58
C LEU A 159 3.61 2.80 2.09
N HIS A 160 4.43 3.62 2.73
CA HIS A 160 5.85 3.66 2.42
C HIS A 160 6.69 3.81 3.68
N ILE A 161 7.89 3.21 3.65
CA ILE A 161 8.85 3.29 4.73
C ILE A 161 10.16 3.82 4.20
N PHE A 162 10.72 4.79 4.91
CA PHE A 162 12.08 5.27 4.70
C PHE A 162 13.01 4.75 5.79
N ASP A 163 14.28 4.52 5.42
CA ASP A 163 15.35 4.51 6.40
C ASP A 163 15.56 5.94 6.92
N LEU A 164 15.20 6.15 8.18
CA LEU A 164 15.29 7.46 8.83
C LEU A 164 16.73 7.93 8.92
N ASP A 165 17.70 7.01 9.06
CA ASP A 165 19.13 7.32 9.20
C ASP A 165 19.75 7.84 7.90
N LYS A 166 19.20 7.44 6.75
CA LYS A 166 19.62 7.91 5.42
C LYS A 166 19.07 9.28 5.03
N ILE A 167 18.12 9.83 5.78
CA ILE A 167 17.56 11.16 5.55
C ILE A 167 18.48 12.21 6.20
N GLU A 168 19.48 12.68 5.45
CA GLU A 168 20.61 13.46 5.97
C GLU A 168 20.22 14.72 6.74
N LYS A 169 19.30 15.55 6.22
CA LYS A 169 18.88 16.79 6.90
C LYS A 169 17.71 16.59 7.85
N LYS A 170 17.22 15.35 8.01
CA LYS A 170 16.07 15.01 8.87
C LYS A 170 14.86 15.90 8.55
N HIS A 171 14.67 16.22 7.28
CA HIS A 171 13.59 17.06 6.78
C HIS A 171 12.97 16.37 5.57
N LEU A 172 11.65 16.20 5.56
CA LEU A 172 10.91 15.79 4.38
C LEU A 172 10.14 16.97 3.83
N ILE A 173 10.40 17.31 2.58
CA ILE A 173 9.66 18.34 1.88
C ILE A 173 8.88 17.66 0.77
N LEU A 174 7.58 17.53 0.97
CA LEU A 174 6.66 17.09 -0.07
C LEU A 174 6.30 18.30 -0.94
N ARG A 175 6.58 18.18 -2.24
CA ARG A 175 6.36 19.24 -3.22
C ARG A 175 6.13 18.65 -4.61
N GLU A 176 5.88 19.54 -5.55
CA GLU A 176 5.92 19.20 -6.97
C GLU A 176 7.36 19.20 -7.51
N SER A 177 7.62 18.29 -8.44
CA SER A 177 8.85 18.25 -9.20
C SER A 177 8.94 19.45 -10.16
N LYS A 178 10.16 19.92 -10.39
CA LYS A 178 10.47 20.82 -11.49
C LYS A 178 10.75 20.00 -12.74
N SER A 179 10.42 20.57 -13.91
CA SER A 179 10.74 19.90 -15.17
C SER A 179 12.24 19.67 -15.30
N GLY A 180 12.63 18.45 -15.66
CA GLY A 180 14.01 18.05 -15.84
C GLY A 180 14.74 17.59 -14.58
N GLU A 181 14.11 17.64 -13.40
CA GLU A 181 14.64 16.95 -12.22
C GLU A 181 14.83 15.46 -12.50
N THR A 182 15.78 14.83 -11.81
CA THR A 182 16.05 13.40 -11.99
C THR A 182 16.03 12.66 -10.67
N ILE A 183 15.47 11.44 -10.69
CA ILE A 183 15.42 10.55 -9.54
C ILE A 183 15.88 9.15 -9.95
N THR A 184 16.65 8.51 -9.08
CA THR A 184 16.96 7.08 -9.18
C THR A 184 16.02 6.32 -8.27
N LEU A 185 15.23 5.42 -8.84
CA LEU A 185 14.24 4.63 -8.11
C LEU A 185 14.83 3.32 -7.58
N LEU A 186 14.06 2.61 -6.76
CA LEU A 186 14.44 1.32 -6.15
C LEU A 186 14.78 0.23 -7.18
N ASP A 187 14.15 0.27 -8.37
CA ASP A 187 14.47 -0.64 -9.47
C ASP A 187 15.81 -0.31 -10.18
N GLY A 188 16.52 0.72 -9.72
CA GLY A 188 17.78 1.21 -10.28
C GLY A 188 17.63 2.12 -11.49
N SER A 189 16.41 2.32 -12.00
CA SER A 189 16.17 3.18 -13.16
C SER A 189 16.36 4.65 -12.79
N LYS A 190 17.03 5.40 -13.67
CA LYS A 190 17.16 6.86 -13.57
C LYS A 190 16.10 7.52 -14.45
N ASN A 191 15.21 8.28 -13.82
CA ASN A 191 14.04 8.86 -14.46
C ASN A 191 14.16 10.37 -14.49
N LYS A 192 13.86 10.97 -15.65
CA LYS A 192 13.76 12.42 -15.81
C LYS A 192 12.29 12.82 -15.68
N LEU A 193 12.01 13.73 -14.75
CA LEU A 193 10.67 14.14 -14.38
C LEU A 193 10.15 15.22 -15.33
N SER A 194 8.86 15.13 -15.64
CA SER A 194 8.20 16.05 -16.57
C SER A 194 7.90 17.41 -15.92
N GLY A 195 7.72 17.42 -14.59
CA GLY A 195 7.29 18.57 -13.81
C GLY A 195 5.83 18.43 -13.35
N GLY A 196 5.56 18.81 -12.10
CA GLY A 196 4.25 18.61 -11.47
C GLY A 196 4.02 17.20 -10.91
N ASP A 197 5.07 16.37 -10.86
CA ASP A 197 5.05 15.06 -10.22
C ASP A 197 5.14 15.25 -8.69
N ILE A 198 4.45 14.44 -7.89
CA ILE A 198 4.55 14.53 -6.43
C ILE A 198 5.82 13.81 -6.00
N ILE A 199 6.68 14.52 -5.27
CA ILE A 199 7.97 14.00 -4.79
C ILE A 199 8.21 14.39 -3.34
N ILE A 200 9.11 13.66 -2.70
CA ILE A 200 9.70 14.04 -1.42
C ILE A 200 11.20 14.26 -1.61
N GLU A 201 11.70 15.37 -1.09
CA GLU A 201 13.13 15.65 -0.95
C GLU A 201 13.55 15.71 0.52
N ASP A 202 14.84 15.46 0.77
CA ASP A 202 15.43 15.42 2.11
C ASP A 202 15.79 16.80 2.70
N GLY A 203 15.34 17.91 2.09
CA GLY A 203 15.70 19.28 2.46
C GLY A 203 17.08 19.75 1.99
N GLY A 204 17.93 18.85 1.48
CA GLY A 204 19.21 19.16 0.82
C GLY A 204 19.12 19.20 -0.71
N GLY A 205 17.91 19.10 -1.26
CA GLY A 205 17.65 19.01 -2.69
C GLY A 205 17.79 17.59 -3.27
N LYS A 206 18.03 16.57 -2.45
CA LYS A 206 18.08 15.17 -2.91
C LYS A 206 16.67 14.61 -2.90
N LEU A 207 16.20 14.15 -4.07
CA LEU A 207 14.92 13.43 -4.19
C LEU A 207 15.06 12.02 -3.59
N ILE A 208 14.13 11.66 -2.71
CA ILE A 208 14.13 10.38 -2.00
C ILE A 208 12.86 9.55 -2.25
N ASP A 209 11.81 10.14 -2.81
CA ASP A 209 10.58 9.42 -3.19
C ASP A 209 9.94 10.01 -4.44
N LEU A 210 9.42 9.13 -5.31
CA LEU A 210 8.44 9.48 -6.32
C LEU A 210 7.08 9.00 -5.83
N CYS A 211 6.43 9.90 -5.09
CA CYS A 211 5.29 9.60 -4.24
C CYS A 211 4.17 8.88 -4.99
N GLY A 212 3.67 7.80 -4.37
CA GLY A 212 2.56 7.01 -4.90
C GLY A 212 2.87 6.22 -6.17
N VAL A 213 4.11 6.27 -6.67
CA VAL A 213 4.55 5.49 -7.84
C VAL A 213 5.62 4.48 -7.42
N MET A 214 6.76 4.95 -6.91
CA MET A 214 7.87 4.10 -6.49
C MET A 214 8.86 4.87 -5.60
N GLY A 215 9.38 4.21 -4.57
CA GLY A 215 10.41 4.75 -3.70
C GLY A 215 11.69 5.15 -4.44
N GLY A 216 12.38 6.17 -3.92
CA GLY A 216 13.72 6.54 -4.36
C GLY A 216 14.79 5.72 -3.64
N LYS A 217 15.89 5.44 -4.35
CA LYS A 217 16.98 4.60 -3.83
C LYS A 217 17.72 5.19 -2.61
N LYS A 218 17.70 6.52 -2.45
CA LYS A 218 18.53 7.21 -1.45
C LYS A 218 18.11 6.98 0.00
N ALA A 219 16.82 6.76 0.24
CA ALA A 219 16.26 6.51 1.57
C ALA A 219 15.70 5.09 1.70
N GLU A 220 16.20 4.16 0.88
CA GLU A 220 15.77 2.77 0.88
C GLU A 220 16.11 2.06 2.20
N VAL A 221 15.25 1.16 2.65
CA VAL A 221 15.52 0.29 3.80
C VAL A 221 16.43 -0.85 3.36
N ASP A 222 17.50 -1.11 4.13
CA ASP A 222 18.42 -2.22 3.93
C ASP A 222 18.68 -3.00 5.24
N GLU A 223 19.53 -4.02 5.20
CA GLU A 223 19.87 -4.85 6.36
C GLU A 223 20.52 -4.11 7.53
N ASN A 224 21.06 -2.90 7.30
CA ASN A 224 21.71 -2.06 8.30
C ASN A 224 20.75 -1.03 8.91
N THR A 225 19.56 -0.84 8.35
CA THR A 225 18.56 0.11 8.85
C THR A 225 18.15 -0.23 10.28
N LYS A 226 18.17 0.77 11.16
CA LYS A 226 17.75 0.63 12.57
C LYS A 226 16.62 1.57 12.96
N ASN A 227 16.49 2.68 12.25
CA ASN A 227 15.44 3.66 12.49
C ASN A 227 14.66 3.83 11.21
N ILE A 228 13.34 3.69 11.29
CA ILE A 228 12.46 3.78 10.12
C ILE A 228 11.42 4.88 10.32
N LEU A 229 10.98 5.45 9.21
CA LEU A 229 9.83 6.33 9.15
C LEU A 229 8.76 5.71 8.28
N LEU A 230 7.66 5.28 8.90
CA LEU A 230 6.45 4.86 8.20
C LEU A 230 5.62 6.10 7.87
N ILE A 231 5.24 6.23 6.61
CA ILE A 231 4.29 7.26 6.16
C ILE A 231 3.00 6.60 5.68
N VAL A 232 1.88 7.25 5.98
CA VAL A 232 0.52 6.91 5.54
C VAL A 232 -0.05 8.12 4.79
N PRO A 233 0.30 8.27 3.50
CA PRO A 233 -0.11 9.42 2.70
C PRO A 233 -1.33 9.12 1.84
N MET A 234 -2.13 10.15 1.60
CA MET A 234 -3.18 10.16 0.58
C MET A 234 -2.81 11.20 -0.46
N TYR A 235 -2.40 10.76 -1.65
CA TYR A 235 -1.89 11.64 -2.69
C TYR A 235 -2.99 12.10 -3.67
N HIS A 236 -2.74 13.21 -4.37
CA HIS A 236 -3.64 13.70 -5.41
C HIS A 236 -3.74 12.72 -6.61
N PRO A 237 -4.90 12.10 -6.88
CA PRO A 237 -5.05 10.97 -7.81
C PRO A 237 -4.62 11.31 -9.25
N ARG A 238 -5.01 12.49 -9.76
CA ARG A 238 -4.67 12.90 -11.14
C ARG A 238 -3.17 13.08 -11.38
N LYS A 239 -2.42 13.50 -10.35
CA LYS A 239 -0.97 13.70 -10.46
C LYS A 239 -0.27 12.35 -10.50
N ILE A 240 -0.66 11.43 -9.60
CA ILE A 240 -0.17 10.04 -9.62
C ILE A 240 -0.41 9.40 -10.98
N ARG A 241 -1.63 9.52 -11.54
CA ARG A 241 -1.96 9.00 -12.87
C ARG A 241 -1.06 9.55 -13.97
N LYS A 242 -0.84 10.86 -13.97
CA LYS A 242 -0.03 11.52 -14.98
C LYS A 242 1.42 11.01 -14.92
N THR A 243 1.99 10.95 -13.72
CA THR A 243 3.37 10.49 -13.48
C THR A 243 3.54 8.99 -13.81
N SER A 244 2.62 8.13 -13.35
CA SER A 244 2.68 6.67 -13.59
C SER A 244 2.63 6.33 -15.08
N LEU A 245 1.76 7.01 -15.84
CA LEU A 245 1.63 6.83 -17.29
C LEU A 245 2.83 7.42 -18.04
N PHE A 246 3.29 8.62 -17.67
CA PHE A 246 4.43 9.27 -18.32
C PHE A 246 5.71 8.45 -18.21
N LEU A 247 5.99 7.90 -17.01
CA LEU A 247 7.17 7.06 -16.77
C LEU A 247 6.94 5.58 -17.10
N GLN A 248 5.72 5.19 -17.49
CA GLN A 248 5.32 3.79 -17.72
C GLN A 248 5.59 2.89 -16.51
N LYS A 249 5.40 3.41 -15.30
CA LYS A 249 5.59 2.70 -14.03
C LYS A 249 4.27 2.58 -13.30
N ARG A 250 3.54 1.49 -13.57
CA ARG A 250 2.23 1.21 -12.97
C ARG A 250 2.35 0.12 -11.90
N THR A 251 2.60 0.54 -10.66
CA THR A 251 2.58 -0.33 -9.47
C THR A 251 1.16 -0.48 -8.92
N ILE A 252 0.89 -1.50 -8.09
CA ILE A 252 -0.41 -1.63 -7.39
C ILE A 252 -0.72 -0.34 -6.61
N ALA A 253 0.26 0.19 -5.88
CA ALA A 253 0.13 1.46 -5.15
C ALA A 253 -0.36 2.61 -6.05
N SER A 254 0.28 2.81 -7.22
CA SER A 254 -0.13 3.85 -8.15
C SER A 254 -1.56 3.63 -8.65
N GLN A 255 -1.93 2.40 -8.99
CA GLN A 255 -3.25 2.09 -9.52
C GLN A 255 -4.38 2.26 -8.48
N ILE A 256 -4.06 2.06 -7.20
CA ILE A 256 -4.96 2.34 -6.08
C ILE A 256 -5.08 3.86 -5.90
N TYR A 257 -3.96 4.59 -5.75
CA TYR A 257 -3.98 6.05 -5.57
C TYR A 257 -4.67 6.80 -6.71
N GLU A 258 -4.50 6.35 -7.96
CA GLU A 258 -5.19 6.92 -9.13
C GLU A 258 -6.72 6.90 -9.00
N LYS A 259 -7.27 5.97 -8.20
CA LYS A 259 -8.71 5.80 -7.97
C LYS A 259 -9.18 6.34 -6.62
N GLN A 260 -8.31 7.01 -5.86
CA GLN A 260 -8.64 7.67 -4.60
C GLN A 260 -9.22 6.68 -3.54
N PRO A 261 -8.35 5.89 -2.87
CA PRO A 261 -8.80 4.97 -1.83
C PRO A 261 -9.40 5.72 -0.62
N ASP A 262 -9.96 4.96 0.32
CA ASP A 262 -10.53 5.52 1.55
C ASP A 262 -9.45 6.23 2.39
N ILE A 263 -9.84 7.28 3.13
CA ILE A 263 -8.95 8.22 3.84
C ILE A 263 -8.60 7.74 5.24
#